data_AF-A0A2R4T1V7-F1
#
_entry.id   AF-A0A2R4T1V7-F1
#
_cell.length_a   1.000
_cell.length_b   1.000
_cell.length_c   1.000
_cell.angle_alpha   90.00
_cell.angle_beta   90.00
_cell.angle_gamma   90.00
#
_symmetry.space_group_name_H-M   'P 1'
#
loop_
_entity.id
_entity.type
_entity.pdbx_description
1 polymer ?
#
loop_
_entity_poly.entity_id
_entity_poly.type
_entity_poly.pdbx_seq_one_letter_code
_entity_poly.pdbx_strand_id
1 'polypeptide(L)'
;MQIRAAENGAIDPDRISFTVTVQLARLAAAAQAAADVTTLSTARREAVAELPAALLPARRNRQCQRIKKPTKNTFEVRKRDQPRTPSNVSYTLKVAKHPA
;
A
#
# COMPACT_ATOMS: atom_id res chain seq x y z
N MET A 1 -13.68 -0.24 30.47
CA MET A 1 -13.39 -1.37 29.56
C MET A 1 -12.47 -0.90 28.42
N GLN A 2 -11.27 -1.47 28.30
CA GLN A 2 -10.43 -1.29 27.12
C GLN A 2 -10.89 -2.30 26.06
N ILE A 3 -11.51 -1.84 24.97
CA ILE A 3 -11.88 -2.71 23.86
C ILE A 3 -10.69 -2.71 22.90
N ARG A 4 -9.97 -3.84 22.81
CA ARG A 4 -8.83 -4.01 21.90
C ARG A 4 -9.27 -4.84 20.69
N ALA A 5 -9.05 -4.31 19.49
CA ALA A 5 -9.43 -4.97 18.23
C ALA A 5 -8.82 -6.37 18.08
N ALA A 6 -7.60 -6.59 18.58
CA ALA A 6 -6.92 -7.88 18.56
C ALA A 6 -7.62 -8.94 19.44
N GLU A 7 -8.23 -8.53 20.56
CA GLU A 7 -8.92 -9.42 21.51
C GLU A 7 -10.28 -9.87 20.96
N ASN A 8 -10.92 -9.06 20.11
CA ASN A 8 -12.26 -9.34 19.56
C ASN A 8 -12.29 -10.47 18.51
N GLY A 9 -11.15 -11.01 18.08
CA GLY A 9 -11.14 -12.02 17.00
C GLY A 9 -9.92 -12.94 16.93
N ALA A 10 -9.13 -13.06 18.00
CA ALA A 10 -7.85 -13.79 17.99
C ALA A 10 -6.93 -13.36 16.82
N ILE A 11 -6.91 -12.05 16.55
CA ILE A 11 -6.19 -11.48 15.42
C ILE A 11 -4.78 -11.09 15.89
N ASP A 12 -3.77 -11.49 15.13
CA ASP A 12 -2.39 -11.02 15.31
C ASP A 12 -2.36 -9.48 15.22
N PRO A 13 -1.96 -8.76 16.30
CA PRO A 13 -1.96 -7.30 16.32
C PRO A 13 -1.09 -6.69 15.21
N ASP A 14 -0.05 -7.39 14.74
CA ASP A 14 0.81 -6.93 13.64
C ASP A 14 0.08 -6.85 12.28
N ARG A 15 -1.10 -7.47 12.18
CA ARG A 15 -1.97 -7.42 11.00
C ARG A 15 -2.92 -6.23 11.00
N ILE A 16 -3.04 -5.50 12.11
CA ILE A 16 -3.88 -4.31 12.19
C ILE A 16 -3.12 -3.12 11.57
N SER A 17 -3.69 -2.53 10.53
CA SER A 17 -3.07 -1.39 9.87
C SER A 17 -3.22 -0.11 10.69
N PHE A 18 -2.10 0.51 11.07
CA PHE A 18 -2.10 1.81 11.76
C PHE A 18 -2.84 2.88 10.94
N THR A 19 -2.59 2.97 9.64
CA THR A 19 -3.17 4.02 8.79
C THR A 19 -4.68 3.88 8.65
N VAL A 20 -5.18 2.66 8.46
CA VAL A 20 -6.62 2.37 8.41
C VAL A 20 -7.27 2.69 9.75
N THR A 21 -6.61 2.34 10.86
CA THR A 21 -7.10 2.65 12.21
C THR A 21 -7.26 4.16 12.44
N VAL A 22 -6.25 4.95 12.05
CA VAL A 22 -6.31 6.42 12.15
C VAL A 22 -7.41 6.99 11.25
N GLN A 23 -7.59 6.46 10.05
CA GLN A 23 -8.63 6.91 9.13
C GLN A 23 -10.03 6.65 9.70
N LEU A 24 -10.30 5.44 10.19
CA LEU A 24 -11.58 5.09 10.80
C LEU A 24 -11.86 5.94 12.05
N ALA A 25 -10.86 6.14 12.90
CA ALA A 25 -11.00 7.00 14.08
C ALA A 25 -11.33 8.45 13.70
N ARG A 26 -10.72 8.99 12.65
CA ARG A 26 -11.01 10.34 12.15
C ARG A 26 -12.41 10.46 11.57
N LEU A 27 -12.84 9.48 10.78
CA LEU A 27 -14.21 9.44 10.23
C LEU A 27 -15.25 9.38 11.35
N ALA A 28 -15.04 8.49 12.32
CA ALA A 28 -15.91 8.36 13.49
C ALA A 28 -15.95 9.65 14.33
N ALA A 29 -14.80 10.30 14.59
CA ALA A 29 -14.76 11.53 15.37
C ALA A 29 -15.36 12.73 14.64
N ALA A 30 -15.08 12.89 13.34
CA ALA A 30 -15.59 13.99 12.53
C ALA A 30 -17.12 13.96 12.40
N ALA A 31 -17.71 12.76 12.34
CA ALA A 31 -19.16 12.60 12.32
C ALA A 31 -19.84 13.02 13.63
N GLN A 32 -19.09 13.15 14.73
CA GLN A 32 -19.62 13.24 16.09
C GLN A 32 -19.19 14.49 16.88
N ALA A 33 -18.97 15.61 16.18
CA ALA A 33 -18.45 16.87 16.76
C ALA A 33 -19.31 17.48 17.91
N ALA A 34 -20.58 17.10 18.06
CA ALA A 34 -21.49 17.53 19.13
C ALA A 34 -22.17 16.36 19.85
N ALA A 35 -21.58 15.17 19.79
CA ALA A 35 -22.22 13.93 20.22
C ALA A 35 -22.06 13.66 21.72
N ASP A 36 -23.08 13.06 22.33
CA ASP A 36 -23.07 12.61 23.72
C ASP A 36 -22.04 11.49 23.98
N VAL A 37 -21.68 11.26 25.24
CA VAL A 37 -20.70 10.23 25.63
C VAL A 37 -21.14 8.83 25.18
N THR A 38 -22.44 8.58 25.19
CA THR A 38 -23.05 7.31 24.77
C THR A 38 -22.83 7.04 23.28
N THR A 39 -23.08 8.03 22.42
CA THR A 39 -22.89 7.92 20.97
C THR A 39 -21.41 7.81 20.61
N LEU A 40 -20.53 8.52 21.32
CA LEU A 40 -19.08 8.36 21.15
C LEU A 40 -18.61 6.93 21.51
N SER A 41 -19.19 6.34 22.57
CA SER A 41 -18.87 4.97 22.99
C SER A 41 -19.33 3.91 21.98
N THR A 42 -20.44 4.17 21.29
CA THR A 42 -20.99 3.30 20.23
C THR A 42 -20.15 3.43 18.97
N ALA A 43 -19.85 4.64 18.51
CA ALA A 43 -18.99 4.89 17.36
C ALA A 43 -17.59 4.28 17.55
N ARG A 44 -17.05 4.33 18.77
CA ARG A 44 -15.80 3.64 19.10
C ARG A 44 -15.90 2.13 18.93
N ARG A 45 -17.00 1.51 19.39
CA ARG A 45 -17.20 0.06 19.26
C ARG A 45 -17.34 -0.36 17.81
N GLU A 46 -18.08 0.41 17.02
CA GLU A 46 -18.25 0.19 15.59
C GLU A 46 -16.92 0.29 14.84
N ALA A 47 -16.16 1.37 15.05
CA ALA A 47 -14.84 1.54 14.44
C ALA A 47 -13.88 0.39 14.79
N VAL A 48 -13.92 -0.12 16.03
CA VAL A 48 -13.11 -1.27 16.44
C VAL A 48 -13.58 -2.57 15.80
N ALA A 49 -14.89 -2.75 15.60
CA ALA A 49 -15.48 -3.90 14.92
C ALA A 49 -15.22 -3.90 13.40
N GLU A 50 -14.92 -2.75 12.80
CA GLU A 50 -14.56 -2.63 11.38
C GLU A 50 -13.08 -2.97 11.08
N LEU A 51 -12.17 -2.82 12.07
CA LEU A 51 -10.74 -3.11 11.88
C LEU A 51 -10.43 -4.53 11.36
N PRO A 52 -11.13 -5.60 11.78
CA PRO A 52 -10.97 -6.94 11.23
C PRO A 52 -11.34 -7.08 9.74
N ALA A 53 -12.15 -6.18 9.17
CA ALA A 53 -12.52 -6.25 7.76
C ALA A 53 -11.35 -5.81 6.83
N ALA A 54 -10.41 -5.03 7.36
CA ALA A 54 -9.30 -4.44 6.61
C ALA A 54 -7.92 -4.89 7.13
N LEU A 55 -7.79 -6.17 7.49
CA LEU A 55 -6.52 -6.72 7.95
C LEU A 55 -5.46 -6.67 6.85
N LEU A 56 -4.24 -6.32 7.27
CA LEU A 56 -3.08 -6.49 6.41
C LEU A 56 -2.92 -7.97 6.04
N PRO A 57 -2.38 -8.26 4.85
CA PRO A 57 -1.96 -9.62 4.52
C PRO A 57 -1.04 -10.12 5.62
N ALA A 58 -1.14 -11.42 5.93
CA ALA A 58 -0.22 -12.05 6.87
C ALA A 58 1.21 -11.72 6.45
N ARG A 59 1.96 -11.03 7.32
CA ARG A 59 3.35 -10.72 7.02
C ARG A 59 4.11 -12.04 6.98
N ARG A 60 4.99 -12.22 5.98
CA ARG A 60 5.94 -13.33 6.02
C ARG A 60 6.72 -13.22 7.33
N ASN A 61 6.88 -14.34 8.01
CA ASN A 61 7.77 -14.45 9.16
C ASN A 61 9.12 -13.79 8.79
N ARG A 62 9.63 -12.92 9.66
CA ARG A 62 10.91 -12.21 9.44
C ARG A 62 12.10 -13.16 9.30
N GLN A 63 11.94 -14.41 9.75
CA GLN A 63 12.89 -15.50 9.57
C GLN A 63 12.93 -16.04 8.14
N CYS A 64 11.88 -15.82 7.33
CA CYS A 64 11.87 -16.22 5.93
C CYS A 64 12.77 -15.30 5.11
N GLN A 65 13.79 -15.87 4.45
CA GLN A 65 14.70 -15.10 3.61
C GLN A 65 13.95 -14.29 2.55
N ARG A 66 14.33 -13.02 2.41
CA ARG A 66 13.82 -12.13 1.35
C ARG A 66 14.51 -12.52 0.04
N ILE A 67 13.84 -13.36 -0.75
CA ILE A 67 14.33 -13.75 -2.08
C ILE A 67 14.18 -12.54 -3.01
N LYS A 68 15.30 -11.96 -3.44
CA LYS A 68 15.31 -10.92 -4.48
C LYS A 68 15.01 -11.60 -5.81
N LYS A 69 13.95 -11.15 -6.51
CA LYS A 69 13.68 -11.64 -7.87
C LYS A 69 14.91 -11.36 -8.75
N PRO A 70 15.33 -12.31 -9.60
CA PRO A 70 16.40 -12.04 -10.55
C PRO A 70 16.02 -10.87 -11.46
N THR A 71 17.01 -10.07 -11.83
CA THR A 71 16.82 -8.96 -12.77
C THR A 71 16.35 -9.51 -14.11
N LYS A 72 15.26 -8.98 -14.66
CA LYS A 72 14.72 -9.41 -15.96
C LYS A 72 15.68 -9.14 -17.12
N ASN A 73 16.64 -8.24 -16.93
CA ASN A 73 17.61 -7.87 -17.93
C ASN A 73 18.90 -8.67 -17.75
N THR A 74 19.20 -9.53 -18.71
CA THR A 74 20.46 -10.29 -18.80
C THR A 74 21.56 -9.49 -19.49
N PHE A 75 21.23 -8.39 -20.16
CA PHE A 75 22.22 -7.52 -20.78
C PHE A 75 22.98 -6.73 -19.73
N GLU A 76 24.27 -6.53 -19.97
CA GLU A 76 25.12 -5.71 -19.12
C GLU A 76 24.57 -4.27 -19.03
N VAL A 77 24.71 -3.68 -17.84
CA VAL A 77 24.25 -2.30 -17.59
C VAL A 77 25.12 -1.34 -18.42
N ARG A 78 24.51 -0.68 -19.40
CA ARG A 78 25.20 0.31 -20.23
C ARG A 78 25.32 1.65 -19.50
N LYS A 79 26.52 2.23 -19.51
CA LYS A 79 26.78 3.60 -19.02
C LYS A 79 26.34 4.61 -20.09
N ARG A 80 25.93 5.81 -19.65
CA ARG A 80 25.42 6.88 -20.53
C ARG A 80 26.40 7.26 -21.65
N ASP A 81 27.69 7.19 -21.37
CA ASP A 81 28.76 7.60 -22.29
C ASP A 81 29.24 6.47 -23.23
N GLN A 82 28.69 5.25 -23.09
CA GLN A 82 29.09 4.13 -23.94
C GLN A 82 28.38 4.21 -25.31
N PRO A 83 29.13 4.16 -26.44
CA PRO A 83 28.54 4.18 -27.76
C PRO A 83 27.61 2.98 -27.96
N ARG A 84 26.56 3.17 -28.77
CA ARG A 84 25.62 2.10 -29.11
C ARG A 84 26.33 1.03 -29.91
N THR A 85 26.16 -0.23 -29.50
CA THR A 85 26.58 -1.38 -30.30
C THR A 85 25.97 -1.23 -31.69
N PRO A 86 26.78 -1.35 -32.76
CA PRO A 86 26.27 -1.20 -34.12
C PRO A 86 25.17 -2.25 -34.35
N SER A 87 23.99 -1.79 -34.74
CA SER A 87 22.88 -2.65 -35.13
C SER A 87 22.82 -2.72 -36.65
N ASN A 88 22.55 -3.91 -37.20
CA ASN A 88 22.34 -4.11 -38.65
C ASN A 88 21.03 -3.51 -39.17
N VAL A 89 20.31 -2.76 -38.35
CA VAL A 89 18.99 -2.19 -38.66
C VAL A 89 19.15 -0.71 -38.98
N SER A 90 18.87 -0.35 -40.23
CA SER A 90 18.79 1.04 -40.69
C SER A 90 17.34 1.47 -40.83
N TYR A 91 16.96 2.58 -40.20
CA TYR A 91 15.65 3.19 -40.37
C TYR A 91 15.78 4.51 -41.13
N THR A 92 14.92 4.72 -42.12
CA THR A 92 14.81 6.00 -42.84
C THR A 92 13.56 6.72 -42.34
N LEU A 93 13.75 7.82 -41.60
CA LEU A 93 12.64 8.63 -41.10
C LEU A 93 12.28 9.69 -42.14
N LYS A 94 11.01 9.74 -42.54
CA LYS A 94 10.46 10.84 -43.35
C LYS A 94 9.65 11.74 -42.43
N VAL A 95 10.07 12.99 -42.30
CA VAL A 95 9.35 14.01 -41.53
C VAL A 95 8.43 14.77 -42.48
N ALA A 96 7.12 14.65 -42.29
CA ALA A 96 6.13 15.46 -42.98
C ALA A 96 5.73 16.63 -42.07
N LYS A 97 5.69 17.85 -42.61
CA LYS A 97 5.10 19.01 -41.92
C LYS A 97 3.58 18.90 -41.99
N HIS A 98 2.91 19.15 -40.86
CA HIS A 98 1.45 19.24 -40.83
C HIS A 98 1.01 20.49 -41.63
N PRO A 99 0.06 20.39 -42.57
CA PRO A 99 -0.51 21.57 -43.23
C PRO A 99 -1.26 22.42 -42.21
N ALA A 100 -1.11 23.75 -42.33
CA ALA A 100 -1.71 24.76 -41.45
C ALA A 100 -3.22 24.87 -41.65
#